data_AF-A0ABD3PIY1-F1
#
_entry.id   AF-A0ABD3PIY1-F1
#
_cell.length_a   1.000
_cell.length_b   1.000
_cell.length_c   1.000
_cell.angle_alpha   90.00
_cell.angle_beta   90.00
_cell.angle_gamma   90.00
#
_symmetry.space_group_name_H-M   'P 1'
#
loop_
_entity.id
_entity.type
_entity.pdbx_description
1 polymer ?
#
loop_
_entity_poly.entity_id
_entity_poly.type
_entity_poly.pdbx_seq_one_letter_code
_entity_poly.pdbx_strand_id
1 'polypeptide(L)'
;MSHDMIKVDRRGILKCMDGRESDNFKFGGPKLPGGIYAIAQNRGVNTLKGLREIAEEVIHMGYVPSVHGDHSDDMLGCGFFRLWMTGKLGKLGSPRPQFNADQGAKAVKAAGGIIEMQYGSHSEKTLYINLVQDKTLEPVKRDQRFVVDAWVATKFRLNVTKLLADTIAAVEILGGPKKAIIIIPSMTLDDYVWPTYF
;
A
#
# COMPACT_ATOMS: atom_id res chain seq x y z
N MET A 1 11.38 9.73 -14.90
CA MET A 1 11.02 9.07 -13.62
C MET A 1 12.13 9.06 -12.58
N SER A 2 13.43 9.20 -12.92
CA SER A 2 14.50 9.14 -11.91
C SER A 2 14.45 10.26 -10.85
N HIS A 3 13.83 11.41 -11.15
CA HIS A 3 13.78 12.57 -10.25
C HIS A 3 12.65 12.47 -9.20
N ASP A 4 11.58 11.72 -9.46
CA ASP A 4 10.42 11.59 -8.57
C ASP A 4 10.56 10.43 -7.57
N MET A 5 11.48 9.51 -7.83
CA MET A 5 11.74 8.35 -6.98
C MET A 5 12.62 8.76 -5.78
N ILE A 6 12.08 8.62 -4.59
CA ILE A 6 12.80 8.93 -3.35
C ILE A 6 13.23 7.63 -2.65
N LYS A 7 14.29 7.71 -1.85
CA LYS A 7 14.64 6.62 -0.92
C LYS A 7 13.58 6.53 0.16
N VAL A 8 13.28 5.31 0.58
CA VAL A 8 12.35 5.08 1.67
C VAL A 8 12.96 5.59 2.99
N ASP A 9 12.21 6.42 3.70
CA ASP A 9 12.50 6.78 5.09
C ASP A 9 11.76 5.82 6.02
N ARG A 10 12.51 5.15 6.89
CA ARG A 10 11.98 4.20 7.89
C ARG A 10 11.05 4.86 8.91
N ARG A 11 11.13 6.19 9.07
CA ARG A 11 10.22 6.99 9.90
C ARG A 11 8.93 7.34 9.16
N GLY A 12 8.90 7.17 7.84
CA GLY A 12 7.72 7.34 7.01
C GLY A 12 6.70 6.24 7.23
N ILE A 13 5.41 6.57 7.09
CA ILE A 13 4.34 5.58 7.26
C ILE A 13 4.21 4.65 6.05
N LEU A 14 4.13 3.35 6.29
CA LEU A 14 3.66 2.38 5.31
C LEU A 14 2.16 2.60 5.12
N LYS A 15 1.80 3.36 4.08
CA LYS A 15 0.45 3.92 3.89
C LYS A 15 -0.22 3.44 2.60
N CYS A 16 -1.41 3.98 2.34
CA CYS A 16 -2.20 3.65 1.17
C CYS A 16 -1.51 4.04 -0.14
N MET A 17 -1.90 3.35 -1.22
CA MET A 17 -1.64 3.76 -2.60
C MET A 17 -2.40 5.02 -3.04
N ASP A 18 -3.36 5.50 -2.22
CA ASP A 18 -4.20 6.67 -2.46
C ASP A 18 -3.38 7.90 -2.90
N GLY A 19 -3.79 8.53 -4.00
CA GLY A 19 -3.09 9.65 -4.61
C GLY A 19 -3.46 11.02 -4.03
N ARG A 20 -4.44 11.08 -3.12
CA ARG A 20 -4.89 12.33 -2.49
C ARG A 20 -3.87 12.86 -1.47
N GLU A 21 -4.05 14.15 -1.16
CA GLU A 21 -3.37 14.78 -0.03
C GLU A 21 -3.98 14.30 1.29
N SER A 22 -3.20 14.37 2.36
CA SER A 22 -3.54 13.88 3.69
C SER A 22 -2.92 14.73 4.78
N ASP A 23 -3.31 14.48 6.01
CA ASP A 23 -2.67 15.02 7.21
C ASP A 23 -1.29 14.38 7.54
N ASN A 24 -0.81 13.47 6.70
CA ASN A 24 0.49 12.82 6.88
C ASN A 24 1.65 13.83 6.89
N PHE A 25 2.43 13.79 7.96
CA PHE A 25 3.70 14.53 8.13
C PHE A 25 4.92 13.59 8.18
N LYS A 26 4.71 12.27 8.02
CA LYS A 26 5.74 11.22 8.01
C LYS A 26 5.87 10.64 6.59
N PHE A 27 6.51 11.42 5.71
CA PHE A 27 6.73 11.07 4.30
C PHE A 27 7.81 9.99 4.12
N GLY A 28 7.92 9.46 2.90
CA GLY A 28 8.97 8.53 2.50
C GLY A 28 8.69 7.07 2.85
N GLY A 29 7.52 6.74 3.40
CA GLY A 29 7.17 5.35 3.69
C GLY A 29 6.63 4.60 2.46
N PRO A 30 6.69 3.26 2.43
CA PRO A 30 6.19 2.47 1.30
C PRO A 30 4.67 2.58 1.11
N LYS A 31 4.19 2.34 -0.11
CA LYS A 31 2.77 2.44 -0.46
C LYS A 31 2.18 1.07 -0.79
N LEU A 32 1.15 0.65 -0.07
CA LEU A 32 0.36 -0.57 -0.33
C LEU A 32 -1.15 -0.25 -0.34
N PRO A 33 -1.99 -1.03 -1.03
CA PRO A 33 -3.43 -0.82 -1.00
C PRO A 33 -4.01 -0.86 0.44
N GLY A 34 -4.58 0.25 0.91
CA GLY A 34 -5.10 0.36 2.27
C GLY A 34 -4.04 0.30 3.38
N GLY A 35 -2.76 0.57 3.08
CA GLY A 35 -1.67 0.48 4.05
C GLY A 35 -1.44 -0.97 4.48
N ILE A 36 -1.38 -1.22 5.80
CA ILE A 36 -1.13 -2.58 6.30
C ILE A 36 -2.31 -3.55 6.08
N TYR A 37 -3.49 -3.05 5.68
CA TYR A 37 -4.60 -3.94 5.30
C TYR A 37 -4.26 -4.82 4.09
N ALA A 38 -3.40 -4.37 3.17
CA ALA A 38 -2.92 -5.23 2.09
C ALA A 38 -2.16 -6.45 2.61
N ILE A 39 -1.37 -6.31 3.68
CA ILE A 39 -0.63 -7.43 4.28
C ILE A 39 -1.63 -8.43 4.88
N ALA A 40 -2.60 -7.92 5.64
CA ALA A 40 -3.62 -8.74 6.28
C ALA A 40 -4.48 -9.49 5.26
N GLN A 41 -5.02 -8.77 4.28
CA GLN A 41 -5.83 -9.33 3.21
C GLN A 41 -5.03 -10.38 2.42
N ASN A 42 -3.78 -10.08 2.05
CA ASN A 42 -2.98 -10.98 1.21
C ASN A 42 -2.73 -12.32 1.92
N ARG A 43 -2.49 -12.28 3.23
CA ARG A 43 -2.28 -13.46 4.08
C ARG A 43 -3.56 -14.12 4.59
N GLY A 44 -4.73 -13.55 4.28
CA GLY A 44 -6.01 -14.02 4.78
C GLY A 44 -6.23 -13.80 6.28
N VAL A 45 -5.49 -12.89 6.89
CA VAL A 45 -5.65 -12.49 8.29
C VAL A 45 -6.83 -11.54 8.40
N ASN A 46 -7.88 -11.98 9.12
CA ASN A 46 -9.15 -11.25 9.18
C ASN A 46 -9.63 -10.94 10.61
N THR A 47 -8.78 -11.08 11.62
CA THR A 47 -9.12 -10.78 13.02
C THR A 47 -8.39 -9.53 13.51
N LEU A 48 -8.92 -8.87 14.54
CA LEU A 48 -8.24 -7.72 15.16
C LEU A 48 -6.90 -8.10 15.78
N LYS A 49 -6.81 -9.30 16.38
CA LYS A 49 -5.55 -9.82 16.92
C LYS A 49 -4.49 -9.91 15.83
N GLY A 50 -4.80 -10.56 14.71
CA GLY A 50 -3.85 -10.69 13.60
C GLY A 50 -3.50 -9.35 12.95
N LEU A 51 -4.42 -8.38 12.91
CA LEU A 51 -4.11 -7.03 12.45
C LEU A 51 -3.11 -6.32 13.37
N ARG A 52 -3.21 -6.51 14.69
CA ARG A 52 -2.22 -5.98 15.66
C ARG A 52 -0.86 -6.64 15.49
N GLU A 53 -0.83 -7.96 15.34
CA GLU A 53 0.41 -8.71 15.07
C GLU A 53 1.10 -8.22 13.78
N ILE A 54 0.33 -7.87 12.74
CA ILE A 54 0.86 -7.27 11.51
C ILE A 54 1.40 -5.86 11.76
N ALA A 55 0.70 -5.03 12.53
CA ALA A 55 1.20 -3.70 12.88
C ALA A 55 2.53 -3.81 13.63
N GLU A 56 2.61 -4.71 14.62
CA GLU A 56 3.83 -5.02 15.35
C GLU A 56 4.93 -5.53 14.41
N GLU A 57 4.65 -6.46 13.49
CA GLU A 57 5.62 -6.93 12.49
C GLU A 57 6.17 -5.77 11.66
N VAL A 58 5.32 -4.87 11.16
CA VAL A 58 5.75 -3.71 10.36
C VAL A 58 6.70 -2.81 11.16
N ILE A 59 6.44 -2.62 12.46
CA ILE A 59 7.34 -1.90 13.38
C ILE A 59 8.68 -2.63 13.50
N HIS A 60 8.67 -3.94 13.73
CA HIS A 60 9.90 -4.74 13.84
C HIS A 60 10.72 -4.74 12.54
N MET A 61 10.05 -4.62 11.38
CA MET A 61 10.69 -4.49 10.06
C MET A 61 11.25 -3.08 9.79
N GLY A 62 11.08 -2.16 10.74
CA GLY A 62 11.66 -0.82 10.72
C GLY A 62 10.82 0.19 9.93
N TYR A 63 9.49 0.02 9.90
CA TYR A 63 8.56 0.97 9.29
C TYR A 63 7.48 1.39 10.28
N VAL A 64 6.81 2.51 10.00
CA VAL A 64 5.65 2.93 10.81
C VAL A 64 4.37 2.41 10.16
N PRO A 65 3.62 1.47 10.78
CA PRO A 65 2.39 0.95 10.18
C PRO A 65 1.31 2.03 10.15
N SER A 66 0.54 2.09 9.08
CA SER A 66 -0.68 2.89 9.06
C SER A 66 -1.84 2.22 8.34
N VAL A 67 -3.03 2.71 8.69
CA VAL A 67 -4.26 2.61 7.91
C VAL A 67 -4.83 4.02 7.80
N HIS A 68 -5.90 4.22 7.05
CA HIS A 68 -6.43 5.54 6.84
C HIS A 68 -7.95 5.58 6.71
N GLY A 69 -8.49 6.78 6.90
CA GLY A 69 -9.83 7.21 6.49
C GLY A 69 -9.74 8.51 5.69
N ASP A 70 -10.85 9.20 5.49
CA ASP A 70 -10.87 10.56 4.95
C ASP A 70 -11.92 11.44 5.63
N HIS A 71 -11.94 12.74 5.30
CA HIS A 71 -12.88 13.71 5.89
C HIS A 71 -14.27 13.69 5.24
N SER A 72 -14.59 12.71 4.37
CA SER A 72 -15.89 12.58 3.73
C SER A 72 -16.67 11.36 4.22
N ASP A 73 -15.98 10.22 4.38
CA ASP A 73 -16.55 8.92 4.75
C ASP A 73 -15.90 8.35 6.04
N ASP A 74 -15.22 9.18 6.84
CA ASP A 74 -14.46 8.78 8.03
C ASP A 74 -13.54 7.58 7.72
N MET A 75 -13.56 6.52 8.55
CA MET A 75 -12.72 5.35 8.34
C MET A 75 -13.13 4.49 7.13
N LEU A 76 -14.30 4.71 6.54
CA LEU A 76 -14.69 4.11 5.26
C LEU A 76 -14.14 4.86 4.04
N GLY A 77 -13.43 5.98 4.25
CA GLY A 77 -12.69 6.70 3.22
C GLY A 77 -11.56 5.89 2.58
N CYS A 78 -11.14 4.78 3.19
CA CYS A 78 -10.28 3.80 2.54
C CYS A 78 -11.06 2.92 1.56
N GLY A 79 -10.98 3.26 0.27
CA GLY A 79 -11.60 2.48 -0.81
C GLY A 79 -11.22 0.99 -0.78
N PHE A 80 -9.94 0.66 -0.56
CA PHE A 80 -9.47 -0.73 -0.49
C PHE A 80 -10.11 -1.50 0.67
N PHE A 81 -10.10 -0.95 1.88
CA PHE A 81 -10.70 -1.61 3.04
C PHE A 81 -12.22 -1.74 2.88
N ARG A 82 -12.90 -0.71 2.36
CA ARG A 82 -14.33 -0.75 2.05
C ARG A 82 -14.67 -1.90 1.10
N LEU A 83 -13.86 -2.12 0.06
CA LEU A 83 -14.06 -3.24 -0.86
C LEU A 83 -13.75 -4.61 -0.21
N TRP A 84 -12.71 -4.71 0.61
CA TRP A 84 -12.40 -5.96 1.33
C TRP A 84 -13.51 -6.34 2.32
N MET A 85 -13.97 -5.38 3.13
CA MET A 85 -15.07 -5.54 4.09
C MET A 85 -16.38 -5.97 3.41
N THR A 86 -16.70 -5.40 2.25
CA THR A 86 -17.91 -5.73 1.50
C THR A 86 -17.77 -6.99 0.63
N GLY A 87 -16.61 -7.65 0.63
CA GLY A 87 -16.35 -8.87 -0.15
C GLY A 87 -16.25 -8.63 -1.65
N LYS A 88 -15.96 -7.39 -2.06
CA LYS A 88 -15.69 -7.03 -3.47
C LYS A 88 -14.23 -7.29 -3.87
N LEU A 89 -13.34 -7.51 -2.91
CA LEU A 89 -11.95 -7.98 -3.10
C LEU A 89 -11.76 -9.39 -2.54
N GLY A 90 -10.61 -10.02 -2.86
CA GLY A 90 -10.27 -11.34 -2.30
C GLY A 90 -10.78 -12.52 -3.13
N LYS A 91 -11.04 -12.32 -4.44
CA LYS A 91 -11.40 -13.40 -5.38
C LYS A 91 -10.35 -14.52 -5.42
N LEU A 92 -9.12 -14.24 -4.97
CA LEU A 92 -8.03 -15.20 -4.77
C LEU A 92 -7.96 -15.73 -3.31
N GLY A 93 -9.11 -15.91 -2.66
CA GLY A 93 -9.23 -16.66 -1.40
C GLY A 93 -8.97 -15.88 -0.11
N SER A 94 -9.18 -14.56 -0.08
CA SER A 94 -9.07 -13.80 1.18
C SER A 94 -10.43 -13.73 1.88
N PRO A 95 -10.57 -14.22 3.13
CA PRO A 95 -11.81 -14.03 3.87
C PRO A 95 -12.05 -12.55 4.16
N ARG A 96 -13.32 -12.18 4.34
CA ARG A 96 -13.70 -10.82 4.79
C ARG A 96 -13.14 -10.56 6.20
N PRO A 97 -12.80 -9.31 6.54
CA PRO A 97 -12.46 -8.92 7.89
C PRO A 97 -13.64 -9.21 8.83
N GLN A 98 -13.34 -9.70 10.04
CA GLN A 98 -14.30 -9.89 11.13
C GLN A 98 -14.46 -8.61 11.98
N PHE A 99 -14.09 -7.47 11.41
CA PHE A 99 -14.08 -6.17 12.05
C PHE A 99 -14.44 -5.09 11.05
N ASN A 100 -15.01 -3.99 11.55
CA ASN A 100 -15.31 -2.81 10.76
C ASN A 100 -14.11 -1.83 10.72
N ALA A 101 -14.26 -0.73 9.98
CA ALA A 101 -13.17 0.21 9.74
C ALA A 101 -12.68 0.88 11.03
N ASP A 102 -13.60 1.27 11.93
CA ASP A 102 -13.26 1.89 13.21
C ASP A 102 -12.53 0.94 14.15
N GLN A 103 -12.97 -0.31 14.22
CA GLN A 103 -12.31 -1.35 15.03
C GLN A 103 -10.90 -1.62 14.52
N GLY A 104 -10.73 -1.73 13.20
CA GLY A 104 -9.42 -1.91 12.58
C GLY A 104 -8.48 -0.73 12.86
N ALA A 105 -8.96 0.51 12.69
CA ALA A 105 -8.20 1.72 13.01
C ALA A 105 -7.79 1.78 14.48
N LYS A 106 -8.72 1.52 15.41
CA LYS A 106 -8.42 1.49 16.85
C LYS A 106 -7.38 0.42 17.19
N ALA A 107 -7.45 -0.76 16.58
CA ALA A 107 -6.47 -1.82 16.79
C ALA A 107 -5.08 -1.44 16.28
N VAL A 108 -4.98 -0.86 15.07
CA VAL A 108 -3.70 -0.36 14.52
C VAL A 108 -3.10 0.70 15.42
N LYS A 109 -3.91 1.70 15.84
CA LYS A 109 -3.46 2.78 16.73
C LYS A 109 -2.99 2.22 18.08
N ALA A 110 -3.72 1.28 18.66
CA ALA A 110 -3.38 0.66 19.93
C ALA A 110 -2.13 -0.24 19.85
N ALA A 111 -1.71 -0.66 18.66
CA ALA A 111 -0.46 -1.37 18.41
C ALA A 111 0.72 -0.43 18.06
N GLY A 112 0.55 0.89 18.20
CA GLY A 112 1.58 1.89 17.91
C GLY A 112 1.60 2.40 16.46
N GLY A 113 0.60 2.04 15.65
CA GLY A 113 0.44 2.56 14.30
C GLY A 113 -0.22 3.94 14.22
N ILE A 114 -0.25 4.48 13.00
CA ILE A 114 -0.80 5.79 12.69
C ILE A 114 -2.09 5.65 11.90
N ILE A 115 -3.03 6.56 12.16
CA ILE A 115 -4.24 6.73 11.36
C ILE A 115 -4.06 8.00 10.55
N GLU A 116 -3.97 7.84 9.23
CA GLU A 116 -3.92 8.95 8.28
C GLU A 116 -5.34 9.35 7.86
N MET A 117 -5.58 10.63 7.61
CA MET A 117 -6.85 11.13 7.08
C MET A 117 -6.61 11.90 5.78
N GLN A 118 -7.19 11.44 4.66
CA GLN A 118 -7.11 12.17 3.39
C GLN A 118 -8.14 13.28 3.27
N TYR A 119 -7.82 14.25 2.41
CA TYR A 119 -8.67 15.36 2.04
C TYR A 119 -9.01 15.35 0.54
N GLY A 120 -10.19 15.88 0.22
CA GLY A 120 -10.62 16.09 -1.16
C GLY A 120 -10.96 14.81 -1.91
N SER A 121 -11.06 14.94 -3.23
CA SER A 121 -11.55 13.89 -4.13
C SER A 121 -10.41 13.20 -4.88
N HIS A 122 -10.67 11.95 -5.25
CA HIS A 122 -9.82 11.18 -6.16
C HIS A 122 -9.79 11.82 -7.55
N SER A 123 -8.59 11.90 -8.12
CA SER A 123 -8.34 12.32 -9.50
C SER A 123 -7.12 11.63 -10.11
N GLU A 124 -6.80 10.44 -9.62
CA GLU A 124 -5.67 9.64 -10.07
C GLU A 124 -5.76 9.35 -11.57
N LYS A 125 -4.66 9.61 -12.30
CA LYS A 125 -4.60 9.42 -13.76
C LYS A 125 -3.89 8.15 -14.18
N THR A 126 -3.10 7.54 -13.30
CA THR A 126 -2.27 6.37 -13.58
C THR A 126 -1.98 5.60 -12.30
N LEU A 127 -1.81 4.28 -12.41
CA LEU A 127 -1.27 3.41 -11.39
C LEU A 127 0.23 3.17 -11.64
N TYR A 128 1.08 3.53 -10.69
CA TYR A 128 2.51 3.22 -10.72
C TYR A 128 2.77 1.96 -9.90
N ILE A 129 3.34 0.94 -10.55
CA ILE A 129 3.76 -0.31 -9.92
C ILE A 129 5.28 -0.28 -9.81
N ASN A 130 5.78 -0.02 -8.59
CA ASN A 130 7.20 0.14 -8.35
C ASN A 130 7.87 -1.17 -7.90
N LEU A 131 8.87 -1.60 -8.67
CA LEU A 131 9.72 -2.77 -8.37
C LEU A 131 11.12 -2.37 -7.89
N VAL A 132 11.43 -1.07 -7.79
CA VAL A 132 12.73 -0.58 -7.30
C VAL A 132 12.75 -0.63 -5.78
N GLN A 133 13.55 -1.56 -5.26
CA GLN A 133 13.67 -1.83 -3.82
C GLN A 133 14.11 -0.58 -3.03
N ASP A 134 13.54 -0.43 -1.83
CA ASP A 134 13.83 0.66 -0.88
C ASP A 134 13.67 2.08 -1.47
N LYS A 135 12.87 2.20 -2.53
CA LYS A 135 12.39 3.46 -3.08
C LYS A 135 10.87 3.50 -3.14
N THR A 136 10.33 4.71 -3.20
CA THR A 136 8.89 4.97 -3.32
C THR A 136 8.66 6.27 -4.08
N LEU A 137 7.39 6.59 -4.33
CA LEU A 137 6.94 7.90 -4.80
C LEU A 137 5.96 8.49 -3.79
N GLU A 138 5.97 9.82 -3.66
CA GLU A 138 4.99 10.54 -2.86
C GLU A 138 3.73 10.89 -3.68
N PRO A 139 2.57 11.06 -3.00
CA PRO A 139 1.38 11.65 -3.61
C PRO A 139 1.67 13.06 -4.14
N VAL A 140 1.04 13.42 -5.27
CA VAL A 140 1.15 14.76 -5.84
C VAL A 140 -0.26 15.31 -6.06
N LYS A 141 -0.69 16.23 -5.18
CA LYS A 141 -2.06 16.77 -5.11
C LYS A 141 -2.64 17.20 -6.47
N ARG A 142 -1.84 17.88 -7.30
CA ARG A 142 -2.28 18.45 -8.60
C ARG A 142 -2.12 17.48 -9.77
N ASP A 143 -1.47 16.34 -9.56
CA ASP A 143 -1.26 15.31 -10.57
C ASP A 143 -1.31 13.92 -9.90
N GLN A 144 -2.49 13.60 -9.37
CA GLN A 144 -2.68 12.42 -8.55
C GLN A 144 -2.37 11.14 -9.35
N ARG A 145 -1.83 10.17 -8.63
CA ARG A 145 -1.43 8.86 -9.14
C ARG A 145 -1.60 7.84 -8.03
N PHE A 146 -2.08 6.65 -8.36
CA PHE A 146 -1.96 5.52 -7.45
C PHE A 146 -0.52 5.04 -7.45
N VAL A 147 0.02 4.68 -6.29
CA VAL A 147 1.38 4.13 -6.17
C VAL A 147 1.34 2.84 -5.36
N VAL A 148 1.81 1.74 -5.94
CA VAL A 148 2.02 0.49 -5.23
C VAL A 148 3.49 0.09 -5.28
N ASP A 149 4.11 0.00 -4.12
CA ASP A 149 5.48 -0.48 -3.96
C ASP A 149 5.49 -2.01 -3.93
N ALA A 150 5.42 -2.63 -5.10
CA ALA A 150 5.32 -4.09 -5.25
C ALA A 150 6.56 -4.83 -4.73
N TRP A 151 7.74 -4.19 -4.68
CA TRP A 151 8.94 -4.75 -4.04
C TRP A 151 8.74 -5.08 -2.56
N VAL A 152 7.78 -4.44 -1.88
CA VAL A 152 7.42 -4.70 -0.48
C VAL A 152 6.86 -6.13 -0.30
N ALA A 153 6.30 -6.73 -1.35
CA ALA A 153 5.78 -8.10 -1.31
C ALA A 153 6.86 -9.11 -0.90
N THR A 154 8.06 -9.00 -1.47
CA THR A 154 9.19 -9.86 -1.08
C THR A 154 9.57 -9.63 0.39
N LYS A 155 9.62 -8.37 0.83
CA LYS A 155 10.02 -8.00 2.19
C LYS A 155 9.08 -8.55 3.26
N PHE A 156 7.77 -8.55 2.99
CA PHE A 156 6.75 -9.07 3.89
C PHE A 156 6.24 -10.46 3.49
N ARG A 157 6.96 -11.19 2.63
CA ARG A 157 6.63 -12.58 2.22
C ARG A 157 5.17 -12.71 1.73
N LEU A 158 4.70 -11.74 0.97
CA LEU A 158 3.37 -11.70 0.39
C LEU A 158 3.34 -12.49 -0.92
N ASN A 159 2.18 -13.03 -1.27
CA ASN A 159 1.94 -13.48 -2.63
C ASN A 159 1.83 -12.26 -3.54
N VAL A 160 2.90 -11.96 -4.29
CA VAL A 160 2.98 -10.77 -5.15
C VAL A 160 1.93 -10.78 -6.27
N THR A 161 1.65 -11.94 -6.86
CA THR A 161 0.60 -12.07 -7.88
C THR A 161 -0.76 -11.70 -7.32
N LYS A 162 -1.07 -12.18 -6.11
CA LYS A 162 -2.31 -11.83 -5.40
C LYS A 162 -2.36 -10.35 -5.06
N LEU A 163 -1.27 -9.78 -4.54
CA LEU A 163 -1.19 -8.35 -4.22
C LEU A 163 -1.50 -7.49 -5.46
N LEU A 164 -0.86 -7.78 -6.60
CA LEU A 164 -1.05 -7.03 -7.83
C LEU A 164 -2.47 -7.22 -8.39
N ALA A 165 -2.99 -8.45 -8.37
CA ALA A 165 -4.35 -8.74 -8.83
C ALA A 165 -5.42 -8.00 -8.00
N ASP A 166 -5.30 -8.03 -6.66
CA ASP A 166 -6.22 -7.32 -5.77
C ASP A 166 -6.06 -5.79 -5.89
N THR A 167 -4.83 -5.29 -6.15
CA THR A 167 -4.59 -3.86 -6.43
C THR A 167 -5.30 -3.41 -7.71
N ILE A 168 -5.13 -4.15 -8.80
CA ILE A 168 -5.77 -3.86 -10.09
C ILE A 168 -7.28 -3.93 -9.95
N ALA A 169 -7.80 -4.98 -9.31
CA ALA A 169 -9.23 -5.13 -9.06
C ALA A 169 -9.79 -3.96 -8.23
N ALA A 170 -9.06 -3.51 -7.21
CA ALA A 170 -9.48 -2.35 -6.42
C ALA A 170 -9.56 -1.08 -7.27
N VAL A 171 -8.54 -0.79 -8.08
CA VAL A 171 -8.53 0.37 -8.99
C VAL A 171 -9.71 0.30 -9.97
N GLU A 172 -9.97 -0.87 -10.57
CA GLU A 172 -11.06 -1.05 -11.52
C GLU A 172 -12.44 -0.87 -10.88
N ILE A 173 -12.70 -1.48 -9.72
CA ILE A 173 -14.00 -1.42 -9.04
C ILE A 173 -14.27 -0.02 -8.49
N LEU A 174 -13.23 0.70 -8.07
CA LEU A 174 -13.34 2.11 -7.63
C LEU A 174 -13.46 3.09 -8.79
N GLY A 175 -13.46 2.63 -10.05
CA GLY A 175 -13.58 3.49 -11.24
C GLY A 175 -12.30 4.29 -11.54
N GLY A 176 -11.15 3.84 -11.04
CA GLY A 176 -9.86 4.47 -11.28
C GLY A 176 -9.32 4.24 -12.71
N PRO A 177 -8.14 4.80 -13.02
CA PRO A 177 -7.56 4.76 -14.35
C PRO A 177 -7.08 3.34 -14.70
N LYS A 178 -7.51 2.83 -15.86
CA LYS A 178 -7.04 1.56 -16.44
C LYS A 178 -5.71 1.74 -17.19
N LYS A 179 -4.76 2.42 -16.56
CA LYS A 179 -3.43 2.72 -17.09
C LYS A 179 -2.40 2.47 -16.01
N ALA A 180 -1.49 1.53 -16.25
CA ALA A 180 -0.42 1.21 -15.33
C ALA A 180 0.96 1.52 -15.94
N ILE A 181 1.89 1.98 -15.11
CA ILE A 181 3.30 2.16 -15.42
C ILE A 181 4.10 1.29 -14.47
N ILE A 182 4.88 0.35 -15.00
CA ILE A 182 5.76 -0.50 -14.21
C ILE A 182 7.13 0.17 -14.14
N ILE A 183 7.61 0.44 -12.93
CA ILE A 183 8.94 1.01 -12.69
C ILE A 183 9.88 -0.13 -12.33
N ILE A 184 10.90 -0.34 -13.17
CA ILE A 184 11.97 -1.31 -12.95
C ILE A 184 13.28 -0.61 -12.59
N PRO A 185 14.23 -1.28 -11.91
CA PRO A 185 15.58 -0.76 -11.72
C PRO A 185 16.23 -0.42 -13.06
N SER A 186 16.99 0.67 -13.13
CA SER A 186 17.89 0.87 -14.27
C SER A 186 19.03 -0.13 -14.15
N MET A 187 19.12 -1.08 -15.06
CA MET A 187 20.29 -1.93 -15.17
C MET A 187 21.40 -1.14 -15.84
N THR A 188 22.59 -1.16 -15.25
CA THR A 188 23.82 -0.73 -15.92
C THR A 188 24.50 -1.94 -16.55
N LEU A 189 25.35 -1.73 -17.56
CA LEU A 189 26.09 -2.82 -18.22
C LEU A 189 26.95 -3.63 -17.23
N ASP A 190 27.33 -3.02 -16.10
CA ASP A 190 28.12 -3.65 -15.03
C ASP A 190 27.34 -4.69 -14.22
N ASP A 191 26.00 -4.69 -14.30
CA ASP A 191 25.14 -5.69 -13.66
C ASP A 191 25.11 -7.03 -14.44
N TYR A 192 25.64 -7.05 -15.68
CA TYR A 192 25.88 -8.26 -16.47
C TYR A 192 27.29 -8.79 -16.23
N VAL A 193 27.57 -9.33 -15.05
CA VAL A 193 28.66 -10.29 -14.92
C VAL A 193 28.18 -11.58 -15.58
N TRP A 194 28.46 -11.73 -16.87
CA TRP A 194 28.38 -13.04 -17.51
C TRP A 194 29.23 -14.00 -16.67
N PRO A 195 28.69 -15.12 -16.18
CA PRO A 195 29.54 -16.12 -15.57
C PRO A 195 30.47 -16.61 -16.68
N THR A 196 31.74 -16.21 -16.60
CA THR A 196 32.81 -16.75 -17.43
C THR A 196 33.02 -18.19 -17.00
N TYR A 197 32.21 -19.09 -17.56
CA TYR A 197 32.53 -20.50 -17.58
C TYR A 197 33.61 -20.68 -18.66
N PHE A 198 34.86 -20.78 -18.20
CA PHE A 198 35.96 -21.35 -18.96
C PHE A 198 35.73 -22.85 -19.17
#